data_AF-A0A2V6H5E5-F1
#
_entry.id   AF-A0A2V6H5E5-F1
#
_cell.length_a   1.000
_cell.length_b   1.000
_cell.length_c   1.000
_cell.angle_alpha   90.00
_cell.angle_beta   90.00
_cell.angle_gamma   90.00
#
_symmetry.space_group_name_H-M   'P 1'
#
loop_
_entity.id
_entity.type
_entity.pdbx_description
1 polymer ?
#
loop_
_entity_poly.entity_id
_entity_poly.type
_entity_poly.pdbx_seq_one_letter_code
_entity_poly.pdbx_strand_id
1 'polypeptide(L)'
;LLLSALYESWALPLAIILIVPMCLFSSIYGVWLRSMENNIFTQIGFIVLVGLACKNAILIVEFAKQIQDRDQKDRFTAAVEACRLRLRPILMTSFAFIFGVIPLVISSGAGAEMRQALGTAVFFGMLGVTGFGLFLTPVFYVVIMWFKERRVKMRVPAPTQSTPPVATEPAVT
;
A
#
# COMPACT_ATOMS: atom_id res chain seq x y z
N LEU A 1 -1.50 14.21 3.80
CA LEU A 1 -1.35 15.18 4.91
C LEU A 1 -1.61 14.53 6.27
N LEU A 2 -2.82 14.02 6.55
CA LEU A 2 -3.09 13.25 7.79
C LEU A 2 -2.14 12.06 7.99
N LEU A 3 -1.90 11.25 6.94
CA LEU A 3 -0.95 10.14 7.00
C LEU A 3 0.51 10.58 7.23
N SER A 4 0.93 11.73 6.67
CA SER A 4 2.27 12.27 6.92
C SER A 4 2.41 12.79 8.35
N ALA A 5 1.34 13.34 8.91
CA ALA A 5 1.29 13.82 10.29
C ALA A 5 1.26 12.65 11.30
N LEU A 6 0.60 11.53 10.96
CA LEU A 6 0.52 10.34 11.83
C LEU A 6 1.83 9.55 11.89
N TYR A 7 2.58 9.45 10.79
CA TYR A 7 3.76 8.58 10.69
C TYR A 7 5.11 9.33 10.78
N GLU A 8 5.10 10.65 11.00
CA GLU A 8 6.29 11.53 11.00
C GLU A 8 7.20 11.34 9.76
N SER A 9 6.67 10.76 8.68
CA SER A 9 7.45 10.34 7.52
C SER A 9 6.61 10.40 6.25
N TRP A 10 7.09 11.14 5.26
CA TRP A 10 6.47 11.30 3.95
C TRP A 10 6.56 10.04 3.06
N ALA A 11 7.41 9.08 3.42
CA ALA A 11 7.65 7.88 2.63
C ALA A 11 6.52 6.84 2.77
N LEU A 12 6.01 6.62 3.98
CA LEU A 12 4.95 5.62 4.24
C LEU A 12 3.63 5.96 3.51
N PRO A 13 3.12 7.21 3.52
CA PRO A 13 1.92 7.59 2.78
C PRO A 13 2.08 7.45 1.27
N LEU A 14 3.30 7.69 0.75
CA LEU A 14 3.58 7.58 -0.68
C LEU A 14 3.40 6.14 -1.18
N ALA A 15 3.84 5.14 -0.39
CA ALA A 15 3.65 3.73 -0.72
C ALA A 15 2.17 3.34 -0.80
N ILE A 16 1.33 3.93 0.06
CA ILE A 16 -0.13 3.70 0.08
C ILE A 16 -0.81 4.31 -1.15
N ILE A 17 -0.47 5.56 -1.48
CA ILE A 17 -1.09 6.27 -2.61
C ILE A 17 -0.77 5.58 -3.94
N LEU A 18 0.39 4.93 -4.06
CA LEU A 18 0.81 4.25 -5.30
C LEU A 18 -0.05 3.02 -5.65
N ILE A 19 -0.82 2.49 -4.70
CA ILE A 19 -1.75 1.36 -4.92
C ILE A 19 -3.05 1.81 -5.57
N VAL A 20 -3.47 3.05 -5.30
CA VAL A 20 -4.76 3.60 -5.77
C VAL A 20 -4.88 3.55 -7.29
N PRO A 21 -3.89 3.99 -8.09
CA PRO A 21 -3.96 3.88 -9.55
C PRO A 21 -4.13 2.44 -10.06
N MET A 22 -3.47 1.47 -9.41
CA MET A 22 -3.56 0.06 -9.79
C MET A 22 -4.95 -0.52 -9.48
N CYS A 23 -5.56 -0.10 -8.36
CA CYS A 23 -6.92 -0.48 -8.02
C CYS A 23 -7.94 0.08 -9.04
N LEU A 24 -7.80 1.37 -9.37
CA LEU A 24 -8.65 2.03 -10.36
C LEU A 24 -8.50 1.40 -11.74
N PHE A 25 -7.27 1.04 -12.14
CA PHE A 25 -7.02 0.35 -13.39
C PHE A 25 -7.82 -0.96 -13.50
N SER A 26 -7.80 -1.79 -12.46
CA SER A 26 -8.57 -3.04 -12.45
C SER A 26 -10.09 -2.80 -12.52
N SER A 27 -10.58 -1.76 -11.84
CA SER A 27 -11.99 -1.39 -11.86
C SER A 27 -12.44 -0.92 -13.25
N ILE A 28 -11.67 -0.01 -13.85
CA ILE A 28 -11.91 0.50 -15.21
C ILE A 28 -11.87 -0.64 -16.22
N TYR A 29 -10.90 -1.55 -16.09
CA TYR A 29 -10.82 -2.74 -16.95
C TYR A 29 -12.08 -3.60 -16.85
N GLY A 30 -12.64 -3.78 -15.66
CA GLY A 30 -13.89 -4.51 -15.46
C GLY A 30 -15.13 -3.83 -16.06
N VAL A 31 -15.23 -2.52 -15.91
CA VAL A 31 -16.31 -1.70 -16.52
C VAL A 31 -16.21 -1.77 -18.05
N TRP A 32 -14.98 -1.70 -18.58
CA TRP A 32 -14.72 -1.83 -20.01
C TRP A 32 -15.07 -3.22 -20.56
N LEU A 33 -14.72 -4.30 -19.85
CA LEU A 33 -15.11 -5.67 -20.20
C LEU A 33 -16.63 -5.83 -20.28
N ARG A 34 -17.36 -5.12 -19.42
CA ARG A 34 -18.83 -5.16 -19.38
C ARG A 34 -19.48 -4.14 -20.34
N SER A 35 -18.68 -3.44 -21.15
CA SER A 35 -19.11 -2.39 -22.10
C SER A 35 -20.01 -1.33 -21.48
N MET A 36 -19.77 -0.98 -20.21
CA MET A 36 -20.55 0.02 -19.48
C MET A 36 -19.91 1.40 -19.58
N GLU A 37 -20.73 2.44 -19.51
CA GLU A 37 -20.25 3.83 -19.54
C GLU A 37 -19.67 4.27 -18.19
N ASN A 38 -18.64 5.13 -18.25
CA ASN A 38 -18.10 5.78 -17.05
C ASN A 38 -18.98 6.97 -16.63
N ASN A 39 -20.08 6.64 -15.95
CA ASN A 39 -21.04 7.60 -15.39
C ASN A 39 -20.72 7.96 -13.93
N ILE A 40 -21.53 8.84 -13.34
CA ILE A 40 -21.36 9.30 -11.95
C ILE A 40 -21.41 8.14 -10.95
N PHE A 41 -22.24 7.12 -11.17
CA PHE A 41 -22.31 5.94 -10.29
C PHE A 41 -21.02 5.11 -10.31
N THR A 42 -20.42 4.96 -11.49
CA THR A 42 -19.12 4.31 -11.66
C THR A 42 -18.03 5.07 -10.88
N GLN A 43 -18.04 6.40 -10.95
CA GLN A 43 -17.11 7.26 -10.20
C GLN A 43 -17.30 7.19 -8.68
N ILE A 44 -18.55 7.12 -8.20
CA ILE A 44 -18.83 6.86 -6.78
C ILE A 44 -18.24 5.49 -6.38
N GLY A 45 -18.36 4.48 -7.23
CA GLY A 45 -17.72 3.18 -7.04
C GLY A 45 -16.19 3.28 -6.92
N PHE A 46 -15.55 4.09 -7.77
CA PHE A 46 -14.12 4.37 -7.67
C PHE A 46 -13.74 4.99 -6.33
N ILE A 47 -14.49 5.97 -5.82
CA ILE A 47 -14.22 6.60 -4.52
C ILE A 47 -14.30 5.57 -3.38
N VAL A 48 -15.32 4.71 -3.39
CA VAL A 48 -15.48 3.63 -2.41
C VAL A 48 -14.29 2.68 -2.47
N LEU A 49 -13.86 2.29 -3.67
CA LEU A 49 -12.71 1.42 -3.89
C LEU A 49 -11.40 2.02 -3.39
N VAL A 50 -11.19 3.31 -3.61
CA VAL A 50 -10.01 4.02 -3.09
C VAL A 50 -9.95 3.92 -1.57
N GLY A 51 -11.07 4.12 -0.88
CA GLY A 51 -11.14 3.97 0.57
C GLY A 51 -10.82 2.56 1.06
N LEU A 52 -11.39 1.54 0.41
CA LEU A 52 -11.14 0.13 0.74
C LEU A 52 -9.68 -0.27 0.47
N ALA A 53 -9.13 0.15 -0.67
CA ALA A 53 -7.73 -0.06 -1.02
C ALA A 53 -6.79 0.58 -0.01
N CYS A 54 -7.03 1.86 0.32
CA CYS A 54 -6.23 2.60 1.29
C CYS A 54 -6.28 1.94 2.67
N LYS A 55 -7.46 1.51 3.15
CA LYS A 55 -7.57 0.79 4.43
C LYS A 55 -6.68 -0.45 4.42
N ASN A 56 -6.77 -1.28 3.39
CA ASN A 56 -5.97 -2.51 3.31
C ASN A 56 -4.47 -2.20 3.23
N ALA A 57 -4.08 -1.18 2.46
CA ALA A 57 -2.69 -0.76 2.30
C ALA A 57 -2.08 -0.18 3.59
N ILE A 58 -2.78 0.72 4.25
CA ILE A 58 -2.37 1.34 5.53
C ILE A 58 -2.10 0.24 6.55
N LEU A 59 -3.04 -0.70 6.68
CA LEU A 59 -2.98 -1.78 7.66
C LEU A 59 -1.78 -2.72 7.46
N ILE A 60 -1.30 -2.93 6.23
CA ILE A 60 -0.09 -3.72 5.93
C ILE A 60 1.16 -2.89 6.23
N VAL A 61 1.23 -1.66 5.72
CA VAL A 61 2.39 -0.77 5.86
C VAL A 61 2.66 -0.45 7.33
N GLU A 62 1.61 -0.21 8.11
CA GLU A 62 1.69 0.04 9.54
C GLU A 62 2.26 -1.15 10.31
N PHE A 63 1.73 -2.36 10.05
CA PHE A 63 2.22 -3.57 10.71
C PHE A 63 3.66 -3.90 10.30
N ALA A 64 4.01 -3.70 9.03
CA ALA A 64 5.38 -3.88 8.55
C ALA A 64 6.34 -2.92 9.25
N LYS A 65 5.94 -1.66 9.41
CA LYS A 65 6.73 -0.66 10.12
C LYS A 65 6.87 -0.99 11.60
N GLN A 66 5.79 -1.40 12.27
CA GLN A 66 5.83 -1.81 13.68
C GLN A 66 6.74 -3.02 13.92
N ILE A 67 6.68 -4.03 13.05
CA ILE A 67 7.56 -5.21 13.13
C ILE A 67 9.02 -4.81 12.89
N GLN A 68 9.27 -3.96 11.90
CA GLN A 68 10.63 -3.47 11.61
C GLN A 68 11.21 -2.68 12.79
N ASP A 69 10.41 -1.85 13.45
CA ASP A 69 10.86 -1.02 14.58
C ASP A 69 11.03 -1.83 15.87
N ARG A 70 10.16 -2.82 16.11
CA ARG A 70 10.20 -3.65 17.31
C ARG A 70 11.27 -4.74 17.25
N ASP A 71 11.37 -5.44 16.13
CA ASP A 71 12.18 -6.66 16.02
C ASP A 71 13.53 -6.43 15.31
N GLN A 72 13.80 -5.20 14.84
CA GLN A 72 14.96 -4.85 14.00
C GLN A 72 15.18 -5.81 12.81
N LYS A 73 14.09 -6.43 12.33
CA LYS A 73 14.12 -7.38 11.20
C LYS A 73 14.35 -6.64 9.89
N ASP A 74 14.90 -7.37 8.91
CA ASP A 74 15.00 -6.87 7.54
C ASP A 74 13.62 -6.48 6.99
N ARG A 75 13.61 -5.42 6.17
CA ARG A 75 12.40 -4.81 5.59
C ARG A 75 11.50 -5.84 4.92
N PHE A 76 12.13 -6.78 4.21
CA PHE A 76 11.44 -7.79 3.43
C PHE A 76 10.73 -8.78 4.36
N THR A 77 11.44 -9.28 5.36
CA THR A 77 10.88 -10.19 6.37
C THR A 77 9.73 -9.54 7.13
N ALA A 78 9.87 -8.28 7.54
CA ALA A 78 8.81 -7.53 8.22
C ALA A 78 7.57 -7.33 7.33
N ALA A 79 7.75 -7.00 6.05
CA ALA A 79 6.65 -6.84 5.10
C ALA A 79 5.90 -8.16 4.84
N VAL A 80 6.62 -9.27 4.70
CA VAL A 80 6.03 -10.60 4.52
C VAL A 80 5.25 -11.02 5.76
N GLU A 81 5.81 -10.82 6.96
CA GLU A 81 5.14 -11.14 8.22
C GLU A 81 3.86 -10.32 8.41
N ALA A 82 3.91 -9.02 8.13
CA ALA A 82 2.73 -8.14 8.14
C ALA A 82 1.65 -8.61 7.17
N CYS A 83 2.02 -8.99 5.94
CA CYS A 83 1.06 -9.54 4.97
C CYS A 83 0.43 -10.84 5.47
N ARG A 84 1.17 -11.75 6.11
CA ARG A 84 0.61 -13.01 6.64
C ARG A 84 -0.40 -12.77 7.75
N LEU A 85 -0.13 -11.82 8.66
CA LEU A 85 -1.05 -11.44 9.73
C LEU A 85 -2.36 -10.83 9.20
N ARG A 86 -2.28 -10.13 8.06
CA ARG A 86 -3.42 -9.42 7.46
C ARG A 86 -4.16 -10.21 6.40
N LEU A 87 -3.57 -11.28 5.86
CA LEU A 87 -4.14 -12.06 4.77
C LEU A 87 -5.56 -12.52 5.09
N ARG A 88 -5.77 -13.13 6.28
CA ARG A 88 -7.09 -13.63 6.68
C ARG A 88 -8.12 -12.49 6.84
N PRO A 89 -7.84 -11.41 7.59
CA PRO A 89 -8.74 -10.25 7.65
C PRO A 89 -9.04 -9.59 6.28
N ILE A 90 -8.04 -9.41 5.41
CA ILE A 90 -8.22 -8.77 4.10
C ILE A 90 -9.07 -9.64 3.18
N LEU A 91 -8.84 -10.95 3.17
CA LEU A 91 -9.66 -11.89 2.40
C LEU A 91 -11.09 -11.92 2.92
N MET A 92 -11.30 -11.92 4.23
CA MET A 92 -12.63 -11.91 4.83
C MET A 92 -13.44 -10.68 4.41
N THR A 93 -12.86 -9.48 4.51
CA THR A 93 -13.55 -8.25 4.10
C THR A 93 -13.77 -8.20 2.60
N SER A 94 -12.79 -8.64 1.82
CA SER A 94 -12.90 -8.63 0.36
C SER A 94 -13.98 -9.57 -0.13
N PHE A 95 -14.02 -10.82 0.36
CA PHE A 95 -15.06 -11.78 -0.02
C PHE A 95 -16.44 -11.34 0.45
N ALA A 96 -16.57 -10.82 1.67
CA ALA A 96 -17.85 -10.29 2.15
C ALA A 96 -18.36 -9.14 1.24
N PHE A 97 -17.47 -8.25 0.82
CA PHE A 97 -17.85 -7.15 -0.06
C PHE A 97 -18.19 -7.62 -1.47
N ILE A 98 -17.36 -8.50 -2.04
CA ILE A 98 -17.58 -9.11 -3.36
C ILE A 98 -18.95 -9.81 -3.40
N PHE A 99 -19.24 -10.67 -2.42
CA PHE A 99 -20.55 -11.33 -2.34
C PHE A 99 -21.69 -10.34 -2.10
N GLY A 100 -21.46 -9.30 -1.30
CA GLY A 100 -22.46 -8.25 -1.04
C GLY A 100 -22.83 -7.41 -2.28
N VAL A 101 -21.91 -7.25 -3.23
CA VAL A 101 -22.16 -6.49 -4.47
C VAL A 101 -22.64 -7.36 -5.64
N ILE A 102 -22.59 -8.69 -5.55
CA ILE A 102 -23.13 -9.59 -6.59
C ILE A 102 -24.59 -9.24 -6.95
N PRO A 103 -25.51 -9.03 -5.99
CA PRO A 103 -26.89 -8.66 -6.30
C PRO A 103 -26.99 -7.36 -7.10
N LEU A 104 -26.10 -6.38 -6.86
CA LEU A 104 -26.07 -5.11 -7.61
C LEU A 104 -25.63 -5.35 -9.06
N VAL A 105 -24.61 -6.20 -9.24
CA VAL A 105 -24.03 -6.60 -10.53
C VAL A 105 -25.05 -7.33 -11.42
N ILE A 106 -25.99 -8.08 -10.84
CA ILE A 106 -27.02 -8.85 -11.58
C ILE A 106 -28.42 -8.23 -11.49
N SER A 107 -28.57 -7.06 -10.86
CA SER A 107 -29.89 -6.48 -10.60
C SER A 107 -30.63 -6.17 -11.91
N SER A 108 -31.93 -6.48 -11.94
CA SER A 108 -32.82 -6.18 -13.06
C SER A 108 -34.00 -5.31 -12.59
N GLY A 109 -34.61 -4.56 -13.52
CA GLY A 109 -35.77 -3.69 -13.25
C GLY A 109 -35.42 -2.20 -13.18
N ALA A 110 -36.30 -1.40 -12.56
CA ALA A 110 -36.14 0.05 -12.51
C ALA A 110 -34.82 0.45 -11.82
N GLY A 111 -33.99 1.22 -12.52
CA GLY A 111 -32.68 1.66 -12.05
C GLY A 111 -31.58 0.58 -12.06
N ALA A 112 -31.79 -0.53 -12.78
CA ALA A 112 -30.79 -1.59 -12.95
C ALA A 112 -29.46 -1.07 -13.49
N GLU A 113 -29.49 -0.23 -14.53
CA GLU A 113 -28.29 0.41 -15.10
C GLU A 113 -27.41 1.08 -14.04
N MET A 114 -28.03 1.83 -13.12
CA MET A 114 -27.31 2.56 -12.06
C MET A 114 -26.67 1.60 -11.06
N ARG A 115 -27.40 0.56 -10.63
CA ARG A 115 -26.91 -0.44 -9.67
C ARG A 115 -25.83 -1.31 -10.29
N GLN A 116 -25.99 -1.71 -11.55
CA GLN A 116 -25.02 -2.50 -12.28
C GLN A 116 -23.74 -1.71 -12.52
N ALA A 117 -23.80 -0.42 -12.84
CA ALA A 117 -22.62 0.42 -13.05
C ALA A 117 -21.77 0.51 -11.77
N LEU A 118 -22.42 0.86 -10.65
CA LEU A 118 -21.78 0.90 -9.34
C LEU A 118 -21.25 -0.47 -8.92
N GLY A 119 -22.07 -1.51 -9.04
CA GLY A 119 -21.74 -2.88 -8.64
C GLY A 119 -20.56 -3.44 -9.44
N THR A 120 -20.54 -3.21 -10.76
CA THR A 120 -19.46 -3.68 -11.65
C THR A 120 -18.13 -3.02 -11.30
N ALA A 121 -18.12 -1.70 -11.18
CA ALA A 121 -16.92 -0.96 -10.83
C ALA A 121 -16.31 -1.53 -9.54
N VAL A 122 -17.14 -1.64 -8.50
CA VAL A 122 -16.74 -2.12 -7.18
C VAL A 122 -16.31 -3.58 -7.20
N PHE A 123 -17.04 -4.46 -7.90
CA PHE A 123 -16.75 -5.89 -7.97
C PHE A 123 -15.37 -6.15 -8.58
N PHE A 124 -15.11 -5.61 -9.77
CA PHE A 124 -13.82 -5.77 -10.45
C PHE A 124 -12.69 -5.01 -9.75
N GLY A 125 -12.99 -3.86 -9.14
CA GLY A 125 -12.02 -3.12 -8.33
C GLY A 125 -11.58 -3.90 -7.09
N MET A 126 -12.52 -4.54 -6.38
CA MET A 126 -12.18 -5.36 -5.22
C MET A 126 -11.40 -6.60 -5.60
N LEU A 127 -11.76 -7.29 -6.69
CA LEU A 127 -10.94 -8.39 -7.21
C LEU A 127 -9.51 -7.92 -7.51
N GLY A 128 -9.37 -6.76 -8.13
CA GLY A 128 -8.08 -6.12 -8.36
C GLY A 128 -7.31 -5.79 -7.09
N VAL A 129 -7.97 -5.23 -6.07
CA VAL A 129 -7.32 -4.87 -4.81
C VAL A 129 -6.90 -6.10 -4.01
N THR A 130 -7.68 -7.17 -4.04
CA THR A 130 -7.36 -8.41 -3.33
C THR A 130 -6.22 -9.15 -4.02
N GLY A 131 -6.19 -9.15 -5.36
CA GLY A 131 -5.08 -9.69 -6.13
C GLY A 131 -3.87 -8.76 -6.07
N PHE A 132 -3.90 -7.68 -6.83
CA PHE A 132 -2.76 -6.77 -6.96
C PHE A 132 -2.42 -6.06 -5.66
N GLY A 133 -3.39 -5.55 -4.89
CA GLY A 133 -3.10 -4.80 -3.67
C GLY A 133 -2.33 -5.62 -2.64
N LEU A 134 -2.65 -6.90 -2.47
CA LEU A 134 -1.99 -7.75 -1.47
C LEU A 134 -0.52 -8.05 -1.83
N PHE A 135 -0.21 -8.17 -3.13
CA PHE A 135 1.15 -8.37 -3.63
C PHE A 135 1.94 -7.06 -3.79
N LEU A 136 1.32 -6.00 -4.30
CA LEU A 136 2.00 -4.74 -4.59
C LEU A 136 2.27 -3.91 -3.34
N THR A 137 1.41 -3.98 -2.31
CA THR A 137 1.64 -3.24 -1.07
C THR A 137 2.99 -3.53 -0.40
N PRO A 138 3.38 -4.80 -0.15
CA PRO A 138 4.69 -5.09 0.43
C PRO A 138 5.84 -4.72 -0.52
N VAL A 139 5.66 -4.86 -1.83
CA VAL A 139 6.67 -4.45 -2.82
C VAL A 139 6.91 -2.95 -2.76
N PHE A 140 5.84 -2.14 -2.79
CA PHE A 140 5.96 -0.69 -2.67
C PHE A 140 6.55 -0.26 -1.34
N TYR A 141 6.20 -0.93 -0.24
CA TYR A 141 6.83 -0.68 1.06
C TYR A 141 8.36 -0.90 1.00
N VAL A 142 8.81 -2.06 0.51
CA VAL A 142 10.24 -2.39 0.45
C VAL A 142 10.99 -1.44 -0.48
N VAL A 143 10.45 -1.14 -1.66
CA VAL A 143 11.06 -0.22 -2.63
C VAL A 143 11.21 1.18 -2.05
N ILE A 144 10.16 1.72 -1.41
CA ILE A 144 10.19 3.06 -0.83
C ILE A 144 11.14 3.14 0.37
N MET A 145 11.14 2.12 1.23
CA MET A 145 12.09 2.06 2.37
C MET A 145 13.54 1.95 1.90
N TRP A 146 13.80 1.20 0.82
CA TRP A 146 15.12 1.12 0.22
C TRP A 146 15.61 2.47 -0.34
N PHE A 147 14.74 3.23 -1.01
CA PHE A 147 15.07 4.59 -1.45
C PHE A 147 15.35 5.53 -0.27
N LYS A 148 14.58 5.42 0.83
CA LYS A 148 14.78 6.21 2.05
C LYS A 148 16.16 5.94 2.67
N GLU A 149 16.55 4.67 2.82
CA GLU A 149 17.87 4.32 3.38
C GLU A 149 19.03 4.76 2.49
N ARG A 150 18.90 4.63 1.17
CA ARG A 150 19.92 5.14 0.23
C ARG A 150 20.14 6.64 0.35
N ARG A 151 19.05 7.42 0.52
CA ARG A 151 19.11 8.87 0.74
C ARG A 151 19.78 9.23 2.08
N VAL A 152 19.60 8.42 3.13
CA VAL A 152 20.25 8.62 4.43
C VAL A 152 21.75 8.28 4.36
N LYS A 153 22.11 7.17 3.71
CA LYS A 153 23.51 6.73 3.57
C LYS A 153 24.38 7.72 2.79
N MET A 154 23.80 8.47 1.85
CA MET A 154 24.47 9.56 1.13
C MET A 154 24.63 10.85 1.95
N ARG A 155 23.92 10.99 3.07
CA ARG A 155 23.91 12.22 3.89
C ARG A 155 24.79 12.13 5.13
N VAL A 156 25.43 10.99 5.39
CA VAL A 156 26.46 10.85 6.42
C VAL A 156 27.81 11.22 5.80
N PRO A 157 28.41 12.39 6.12
CA PRO A 157 29.78 12.67 5.78
C PRO A 157 30.68 11.69 6.55
N ALA A 158 31.73 11.21 5.91
CA ALA A 158 32.69 10.28 6.50
C ALA A 158 33.15 10.75 7.90
N PRO A 159 33.26 9.86 8.91
CA PRO A 159 33.88 10.21 10.18
C PRO A 159 35.31 10.68 9.90
N THR A 160 35.61 11.88 10.39
CA THR A 160 36.95 12.45 10.52
C THR A 160 37.93 11.36 10.96
N GLN A 161 38.93 11.08 10.13
CA GLN A 161 40.05 10.22 10.51
C GLN A 161 40.68 10.81 11.78
N SER A 162 40.50 10.13 12.89
CA SER A 162 41.28 10.30 14.11
C SER A 162 42.73 9.93 13.79
N THR A 163 43.59 10.94 13.68
CA THR A 163 45.04 10.75 13.65
C THR A 163 45.45 9.93 14.89
N PRO A 164 46.24 8.84 14.73
CA PRO A 164 46.66 8.02 15.87
C PRO A 164 47.55 8.81 16.85
N PRO A 165 47.66 8.38 18.13
CA PRO A 165 48.50 9.03 19.12
C PRO A 165 49.97 8.93 18.68
N VAL A 166 50.64 10.07 18.54
CA VAL A 166 52.09 10.12 18.32
C VAL A 166 52.76 9.46 19.51
N ALA A 167 53.46 8.37 19.21
CA ALA A 167 54.23 7.60 20.16
C ALA A 167 55.28 8.49 20.85
N THR A 168 55.38 8.32 22.17
CA THR A 168 56.50 8.73 23.00
C THR A 168 57.82 8.29 22.37
N GLU A 169 58.67 9.24 22.01
CA GLU A 169 60.09 9.01 21.74
C GLU A 169 60.87 9.24 23.06
N PRO A 170 61.72 8.30 23.49
CA PRO A 170 62.55 8.47 24.67
C PRO A 170 63.90 9.14 24.33
N ALA A 171 64.41 9.88 25.31
CA ALA A 171 65.83 10.11 25.62
C ALA A 171 66.59 11.31 24.98
N VAL A 172 66.93 12.25 25.87
CA VAL A 172 68.29 12.76 26.15
C VAL A 172 68.94 13.69 25.11
N THR A 173 69.00 15.00 25.38
CA THR A 173 70.12 15.70 26.04
C THR A 173 69.71 17.13 26.40
#